data_AF-A0A7S1EA73-F1
#
_entry.id   AF-A0A7S1EA73-F1
#
_cell.length_a   1.000
_cell.length_b   1.000
_cell.length_c   1.000
_cell.angle_alpha   90.00
_cell.angle_beta   90.00
_cell.angle_gamma   90.00
#
_symmetry.space_group_name_H-M   'P 1'
#
loop_
_entity.id
_entity.type
_entity.pdbx_description
1 polymer ?
#
loop_
_entity_poly.entity_id
_entity_poly.type
_entity_poly.pdbx_seq_one_letter_code
_entity_poly.pdbx_strand_id
1 'polypeptide(L)'
;AYYGNASEADQIMLGAKEGDTDKAVGAMQKSLQELRGAVGESRKQAKQSFDDTLQRATSGVSRSVGLAVGLGAVVVVGLFIGSWLVINAVWRQLGGEPEYAGRIMQRMAAGDLSQDIEVAPGCAGSLLSA
;
A
#
# COMPACT_ATOMS: atom_id res chain seq x y z
N ALA A 1 -24.99 40.45 17.10
CA ALA A 1 -24.00 40.77 18.15
C ALA A 1 -22.89 41.69 17.62
N TYR A 2 -22.19 41.33 16.56
CA TYR A 2 -21.06 42.11 16.00
C TYR A 2 -21.41 43.55 15.60
N TYR A 3 -22.55 43.76 14.92
CA TYR A 3 -22.97 45.08 14.45
C TYR A 3 -23.41 46.03 15.58
N GLY A 4 -23.97 45.52 16.68
CA GLY A 4 -24.39 46.35 17.81
C GLY A 4 -23.21 46.93 18.58
N ASN A 5 -22.16 46.12 18.74
CA ASN A 5 -20.95 46.54 19.43
C ASN A 5 -20.11 47.52 18.59
N ALA A 6 -20.19 47.43 17.26
CA ALA A 6 -19.51 48.37 16.35
C ALA A 6 -20.12 49.78 16.42
N SER A 7 -21.45 49.90 16.46
CA SER A 7 -22.12 51.21 16.58
C SER A 7 -21.92 51.87 17.95
N GLU A 8 -21.73 51.08 19.02
CA GLU A 8 -21.49 51.61 20.36
C GLU A 8 -20.05 52.13 20.50
N ALA A 9 -19.08 51.48 19.86
CA ALA A 9 -17.71 51.96 19.78
C ALA A 9 -17.57 53.27 18.99
N ASP A 10 -18.30 53.40 17.87
CA ASP A 10 -18.36 54.64 17.09
C ASP A 10 -18.96 55.80 17.88
N GLN A 11 -20.02 55.56 18.68
CA GLN A 11 -20.63 56.58 19.53
C GLN A 11 -19.73 57.06 20.67
N ILE A 12 -18.88 56.18 21.21
CA ILE A 12 -17.92 56.52 22.25
C ILE A 12 -16.74 57.33 21.65
N MET A 13 -16.28 57.00 20.43
CA MET A 13 -15.21 57.75 19.75
C MET A 13 -15.66 59.13 19.23
N LEU A 14 -16.93 59.30 18.87
CA LEU A 14 -17.52 60.59 18.50
C LEU A 14 -17.81 61.51 19.71
N GLY A 15 -17.48 61.08 20.94
CA GLY A 15 -17.63 61.89 22.16
C GLY A 15 -19.07 62.07 22.62
N ALA A 16 -20.02 61.27 22.12
CA ALA A 16 -21.45 61.39 22.45
C ALA A 16 -21.82 60.76 23.82
N LYS A 17 -20.87 60.10 24.50
CA LYS A 17 -21.00 59.56 25.86
C LYS A 17 -19.71 59.77 26.67
N GLU A 18 -19.83 60.37 27.85
CA GLU A 18 -18.78 60.48 28.86
C GLU A 18 -18.74 59.16 29.66
N GLY A 19 -17.61 58.43 29.66
CA GLY A 19 -17.56 57.11 30.29
C GLY A 19 -16.15 56.55 30.51
N ASP A 20 -15.96 55.95 31.69
CA ASP A 20 -14.73 55.35 32.24
C ASP A 20 -13.87 54.63 31.20
N THR A 21 -12.69 55.17 30.96
CA THR A 21 -11.60 54.57 30.17
C THR A 21 -11.27 53.14 30.65
N ASP A 22 -11.38 52.87 31.95
CA ASP A 22 -11.16 51.54 32.54
C ASP A 22 -12.17 50.48 32.08
N LYS A 23 -13.45 50.84 31.88
CA LYS A 23 -14.47 49.92 31.38
C LYS A 23 -14.28 49.62 29.89
N ALA A 24 -13.87 50.63 29.11
CA ALA A 24 -13.55 50.45 27.69
C ALA A 24 -12.31 49.56 27.48
N VAL A 25 -11.27 49.74 28.30
CA VAL A 25 -10.06 48.89 28.28
C VAL A 25 -10.38 47.46 28.72
N GLY A 26 -11.23 47.26 29.74
CA GLY A 26 -11.69 45.93 30.15
C GLY A 26 -12.50 45.19 29.07
N ALA A 27 -13.39 45.90 28.37
CA ALA A 27 -14.14 45.34 27.23
C ALA A 27 -13.21 44.99 26.05
N MET A 28 -12.21 45.83 25.77
CA MET A 28 -11.18 45.58 24.74
C MET A 28 -10.30 44.37 25.08
N GLN A 29 -9.91 44.19 26.34
CA GLN A 29 -9.17 43.00 26.77
C GLN A 29 -9.99 41.73 26.62
N LYS A 30 -11.29 41.79 26.93
CA LYS A 30 -12.19 40.63 26.82
C LYS A 30 -12.36 40.19 25.37
N SER A 31 -12.55 41.13 24.43
CA SER A 31 -12.64 40.81 23.00
C SER A 31 -11.31 40.28 22.43
N LEU A 32 -10.17 40.82 22.88
CA LEU A 32 -8.85 40.27 22.53
C LEU A 32 -8.65 38.83 23.04
N GLN A 33 -9.19 38.51 24.21
CA GLN A 33 -9.10 37.17 24.81
C GLN A 33 -9.97 36.17 24.04
N GLU A 34 -11.17 36.58 23.63
CA GLU A 34 -12.08 35.80 22.78
C GLU A 34 -11.47 35.55 21.39
N LEU A 35 -10.90 36.59 20.77
CA LEU A 35 -10.23 36.47 19.46
C LEU A 35 -9.03 35.53 19.53
N ARG A 36 -8.21 35.63 20.60
CA ARG A 36 -7.08 34.72 20.82
C ARG A 36 -7.53 33.28 21.03
N GLY A 37 -8.63 33.06 21.73
CA GLY A 37 -9.25 31.74 21.88
C GLY A 37 -9.65 31.16 20.53
N ALA A 38 -10.45 31.91 19.76
CA ALA A 38 -10.92 31.49 18.44
C ALA A 38 -9.76 31.24 17.45
N VAL A 39 -8.76 32.12 17.41
CA VAL A 39 -7.57 31.95 16.56
C VAL A 39 -6.74 30.74 17.00
N GLY A 40 -6.62 30.49 18.31
CA GLY A 40 -5.94 29.31 18.84
C GLY A 40 -6.62 28.01 18.41
N GLU A 41 -7.94 27.97 18.46
CA GLU A 41 -8.76 26.83 18.06
C GLU A 41 -8.70 26.58 16.55
N SER A 42 -8.86 27.63 15.73
CA SER A 42 -8.66 27.56 14.27
C SER A 42 -7.24 27.12 13.91
N ARG A 43 -6.21 27.58 14.64
CA ARG A 43 -4.83 27.14 14.40
C ARG A 43 -4.63 25.67 14.75
N LYS A 44 -5.30 25.16 15.79
CA LYS A 44 -5.26 23.75 16.19
C LYS A 44 -5.92 22.85 15.15
N GLN A 45 -7.11 23.23 14.68
CA GLN A 45 -7.80 22.55 13.58
C GLN A 45 -7.00 22.58 12.28
N ALA A 46 -6.45 23.73 11.90
CA ALA A 46 -5.64 23.86 10.69
C ALA A 46 -4.40 22.96 10.76
N LYS A 47 -3.71 22.89 11.91
CA LYS A 47 -2.56 22.00 12.11
C LYS A 47 -2.94 20.53 12.01
N GLN A 48 -4.01 20.10 12.70
CA GLN A 48 -4.49 18.72 12.61
C GLN A 48 -4.88 18.35 11.18
N SER A 49 -5.60 19.23 10.49
CA SER A 49 -6.00 19.03 9.09
C SER A 49 -4.78 18.94 8.17
N PHE A 50 -3.75 19.74 8.41
CA PHE A 50 -2.49 19.70 7.66
C PHE A 50 -1.74 18.38 7.88
N ASP A 51 -1.56 17.97 9.13
CA ASP A 51 -0.88 16.71 9.47
C ASP A 51 -1.64 15.51 8.88
N ASP A 52 -2.97 15.49 9.00
CA ASP A 52 -3.85 14.50 8.38
C ASP A 52 -3.68 14.45 6.85
N THR A 53 -3.55 15.61 6.21
CA THR A 53 -3.40 15.71 4.75
C THR A 53 -2.01 15.23 4.32
N LEU A 54 -0.95 15.58 5.06
CA LEU A 54 0.39 15.04 4.82
C LEU A 54 0.39 13.51 4.98
N GLN A 55 -0.22 12.99 6.04
CA GLN A 55 -0.26 11.55 6.31
C GLN A 55 -1.08 10.80 5.26
N ARG A 56 -2.19 11.36 4.78
CA ARG A 56 -2.96 10.82 3.65
C ARG A 56 -2.17 10.85 2.34
N ALA A 57 -1.39 11.90 2.08
CA ALA A 57 -0.53 11.96 0.91
C ALA A 57 0.56 10.88 0.95
N THR A 58 1.19 10.65 2.10
CA THR A 58 2.20 9.59 2.24
C THR A 58 1.59 8.19 2.16
N SER A 59 0.43 7.99 2.79
CA SER A 59 -0.28 6.70 2.83
C SER A 59 -0.93 6.33 1.50
N GLY A 60 -1.37 7.31 0.71
CA GLY A 60 -1.93 7.09 -0.63
C GLY A 60 -0.88 6.62 -1.63
N VAL A 61 0.34 7.17 -1.53
CA VAL A 61 1.48 6.74 -2.36
C VAL A 61 1.92 5.32 -2.00
N SER A 62 2.07 5.02 -0.70
CA SER A 62 2.51 3.68 -0.26
C SER A 62 1.51 2.58 -0.64
N ARG A 63 0.20 2.87 -0.60
CA ARG A 63 -0.84 1.92 -1.01
C ARG A 63 -0.82 1.64 -2.51
N SER A 64 -0.60 2.67 -3.33
CA SER A 64 -0.52 2.54 -4.78
C SER A 64 0.74 1.79 -5.22
N VAL A 65 1.89 2.10 -4.60
CA VAL A 65 3.15 1.37 -4.81
C VAL A 65 3.01 -0.08 -4.35
N GLY A 66 2.38 -0.33 -3.19
CA GLY A 66 2.14 -1.68 -2.69
C GLY A 66 1.27 -2.54 -3.63
N LEU A 67 0.23 -1.96 -4.23
CA LEU A 67 -0.59 -2.63 -5.25
C LEU A 67 0.21 -2.97 -6.51
N ALA A 68 1.02 -2.05 -7.01
CA ALA A 68 1.85 -2.28 -8.19
C ALA A 68 2.91 -3.37 -7.95
N VAL A 69 3.60 -3.33 -6.81
CA VAL A 69 4.56 -4.35 -6.39
C VAL A 69 3.86 -5.70 -6.20
N GLY A 70 2.68 -5.72 -5.59
CA GLY A 70 1.87 -6.93 -5.41
C GLY A 70 1.49 -7.59 -6.74
N LEU A 71 1.01 -6.81 -7.71
CA LEU A 71 0.71 -7.31 -9.06
C LEU A 71 1.97 -7.85 -9.75
N GLY A 72 3.09 -7.14 -9.65
CA GLY A 72 4.37 -7.60 -10.19
C GLY A 72 4.80 -8.94 -9.58
N ALA A 73 4.67 -9.09 -8.26
CA ALA A 73 4.98 -10.34 -7.56
C ALA A 73 4.09 -11.51 -8.02
N VAL A 74 2.79 -11.28 -8.23
CA VAL A 74 1.87 -12.31 -8.75
C VAL A 74 2.31 -12.81 -10.12
N VAL A 75 2.72 -11.90 -11.02
CA VAL A 75 3.23 -12.28 -12.34
C VAL A 75 4.49 -13.13 -12.23
N VAL A 76 5.46 -12.71 -11.40
CA VAL A 76 6.71 -13.46 -11.19
C VAL A 76 6.44 -14.85 -10.63
N VAL A 77 5.56 -14.96 -9.62
CA VAL A 77 5.17 -16.25 -9.04
C VAL A 77 4.45 -17.14 -10.07
N GLY A 78 3.56 -16.56 -10.86
CA GLY A 78 2.87 -17.28 -11.94
C GLY A 78 3.85 -17.84 -12.98
N LEU A 79 4.83 -17.04 -13.42
CA LEU A 79 5.89 -17.49 -14.33
C LEU A 79 6.76 -18.58 -13.71
N PHE A 80 7.10 -18.45 -12.42
CA PHE A 80 7.90 -19.44 -11.71
C PHE A 80 7.17 -20.79 -11.61
N ILE A 81 5.91 -20.77 -11.18
CA ILE A 81 5.06 -21.96 -11.09
C ILE A 81 4.84 -22.58 -12.48
N GLY A 82 4.55 -21.74 -13.48
CA GLY A 82 4.38 -22.19 -14.86
C GLY A 82 5.63 -22.86 -15.42
N SER A 83 6.79 -22.24 -15.23
CA SER A 83 8.08 -22.82 -15.63
C SER A 83 8.35 -24.14 -14.93
N TRP A 84 8.13 -24.20 -13.61
CA TRP A 84 8.33 -25.42 -12.83
C TRP A 84 7.39 -26.56 -13.26
N LEU A 85 6.12 -26.24 -13.54
CA LEU A 85 5.14 -27.19 -14.07
C LEU A 85 5.55 -27.73 -15.44
N VAL A 86 5.99 -26.86 -16.35
CA VAL A 86 6.43 -27.27 -17.70
C VAL A 86 7.67 -28.15 -17.60
N ILE A 87 8.66 -27.77 -16.81
CA ILE A 87 9.88 -28.58 -16.58
C ILE A 87 9.47 -29.95 -16.06
N ASN A 88 8.68 -30.01 -14.98
CA ASN A 88 8.29 -31.29 -14.40
C ASN A 88 7.42 -32.14 -15.35
N ALA A 89 6.53 -31.50 -16.13
CA ALA A 89 5.72 -32.17 -17.12
C ALA A 89 6.57 -32.77 -18.25
N VAL A 90 7.59 -32.04 -18.72
CA VAL A 90 8.54 -32.52 -19.72
C VAL A 90 9.34 -33.69 -19.16
N TRP A 91 9.88 -33.58 -17.95
CA TRP A 91 10.66 -34.67 -17.32
C TRP A 91 9.82 -35.94 -17.14
N ARG A 92 8.54 -35.78 -16.79
CA ARG A 92 7.61 -36.90 -16.64
C ARG A 92 7.21 -37.52 -17.99
N GLN A 93 7.12 -36.73 -19.06
CA GLN A 93 6.86 -37.24 -20.42
C GLN A 93 8.05 -38.03 -20.98
N LEU A 94 9.28 -37.63 -20.67
CA LEU A 94 10.48 -38.39 -21.08
C LEU A 94 10.71 -39.69 -20.29
N GLY A 95 9.91 -39.96 -19.24
CA GLY A 95 9.93 -41.24 -18.53
C GLY A 95 10.87 -41.32 -17.32
N GLY A 96 11.30 -40.18 -16.79
CA GLY A 96 12.22 -40.10 -15.67
C GLY A 96 13.38 -39.15 -15.96
N GLU A 97 14.38 -39.15 -15.08
CA GLU A 97 15.57 -38.31 -15.24
C GLU A 97 16.25 -38.58 -16.60
N PRO A 98 16.56 -37.53 -17.39
CA PRO A 98 17.03 -37.66 -18.78
C PRO A 98 18.29 -38.52 -18.93
N GLU A 99 19.14 -38.55 -17.89
CA GLU A 99 20.33 -39.41 -17.88
C GLU A 99 20.01 -40.91 -17.79
N TYR A 100 18.93 -41.30 -17.10
CA TYR A 100 18.57 -42.70 -16.96
C TYR A 100 18.06 -43.28 -18.28
N ALA A 101 17.12 -42.59 -18.93
CA ALA A 101 16.60 -42.99 -20.23
C ALA A 101 17.69 -43.02 -21.31
N GLY A 102 18.59 -42.01 -21.32
CA GLY A 102 19.73 -41.97 -22.24
C GLY A 102 20.70 -43.14 -22.06
N ARG A 103 21.04 -43.51 -20.81
CA ARG A 103 21.93 -44.65 -20.51
C ARG A 103 21.32 -45.99 -20.90
N ILE A 104 20.03 -46.20 -20.66
CA ILE A 104 19.31 -47.43 -21.06
C ILE A 104 19.30 -47.55 -22.59
N MET A 105 18.94 -46.47 -23.30
CA MET A 105 18.90 -46.46 -24.77
C MET A 105 20.29 -46.72 -25.39
N GLN A 106 21.35 -46.16 -24.82
CA GLN A 106 22.72 -46.39 -25.30
C GLN A 106 23.20 -47.83 -25.08
N ARG A 107 22.79 -48.48 -23.99
CA ARG A 107 23.10 -49.90 -23.70
C ARG A 107 22.25 -50.87 -24.52
N MET A 108 20.99 -50.53 -24.75
CA MET A 108 20.11 -51.27 -25.67
C MET A 108 20.64 -51.18 -27.11
N ALA A 109 21.14 -50.02 -27.54
CA ALA A 109 21.83 -49.86 -28.82
C ALA A 109 23.15 -50.66 -28.89
N ALA A 110 23.78 -50.94 -27.74
CA ALA A 110 24.93 -51.82 -27.63
C ALA A 110 24.56 -53.33 -27.56
N GLY A 111 23.26 -53.66 -27.62
CA GLY A 111 22.76 -55.04 -27.70
C GLY A 111 22.54 -55.75 -26.35
N ASP A 112 22.64 -55.03 -25.23
CA ASP A 112 22.37 -55.58 -23.90
C ASP A 112 20.90 -55.37 -23.52
N LEU A 113 20.08 -56.42 -23.66
CA LEU A 113 18.64 -56.43 -23.39
C LEU A 113 18.25 -57.17 -22.10
N SER A 114 19.21 -57.61 -21.29
CA SER A 114 18.92 -58.36 -20.05
C SER A 114 18.64 -57.47 -18.83
N GLN A 115 18.55 -56.15 -18.99
CA GLN A 115 18.37 -55.24 -17.87
C GLN A 115 16.89 -55.01 -17.52
N ASP A 116 16.58 -55.12 -16.23
CA ASP A 116 15.26 -54.79 -15.68
C ASP A 116 15.05 -53.27 -15.67
N ILE A 117 13.97 -52.80 -16.31
CA ILE A 117 13.68 -51.36 -16.46
C ILE A 117 12.81 -50.94 -15.28
N GLU A 118 13.43 -50.28 -14.30
CA GLU A 118 12.71 -49.75 -13.15
C GLU A 118 11.99 -48.45 -13.55
N VAL A 119 10.66 -48.49 -13.63
CA VAL A 119 9.82 -47.36 -14.01
C VAL A 119 9.39 -46.60 -12.75
N ALA A 120 9.65 -45.29 -12.71
CA ALA A 120 9.32 -44.46 -11.56
C ALA A 120 7.78 -44.44 -11.29
N PRO A 121 7.33 -44.50 -10.02
CA PRO A 121 5.91 -44.52 -9.68
C PRO A 121 5.23 -43.21 -10.08
N GLY A 122 4.18 -43.30 -10.92
CA GLY A 122 3.38 -42.16 -11.40
C GLY A 122 3.39 -41.92 -12.93
N CYS A 123 4.08 -42.77 -13.70
CA CYS A 123 4.24 -42.66 -15.15
C CYS A 123 3.27 -43.55 -15.95
N ALA A 124 1.95 -43.39 -15.78
CA ALA A 124 0.93 -44.19 -16.48
C ALA A 124 0.72 -43.86 -17.97
N GLY A 125 1.55 -42.99 -18.55
CA GLY A 125 1.48 -42.58 -19.96
C GLY A 125 2.85 -42.27 -20.56
N SER A 126 3.91 -42.87 -20.01
CA SER A 126 5.28 -42.68 -20.49
C SER A 126 5.60 -43.69 -21.60
N LEU A 127 6.49 -43.33 -22.52
CA LEU A 127 6.95 -44.23 -23.59
C LEU A 127 7.66 -45.50 -23.06
N LEU A 128 8.04 -45.54 -21.78
CA LEU A 128 8.60 -46.71 -21.08
C LEU A 128 7.55 -47.58 -20.38
N SER A 129 6.27 -47.20 -20.43
CA SER A 129 5.17 -47.99 -19.83
C SER A 129 4.46 -48.92 -20.83
N ALA A 130 5.01 -49.12 -22.04
CA ALA A 130 4.46 -49.98 -23.07
C ALA A 130 5.51 -50.98 -23.58
#